data_AF-A0A2S9FG21-F1
#
_entry.id   AF-A0A2S9FG21-F1
#
_cell.length_a   1.000
_cell.length_b   1.000
_cell.length_c   1.000
_cell.angle_alpha   90.00
_cell.angle_beta   90.00
_cell.angle_gamma   90.00
#
_symmetry.space_group_name_H-M   'P 1'
#
loop_
_entity.id
_entity.type
_entity.pdbx_description
1 polymer ?
#
loop_
_entity_poly.entity_id
_entity_poly.type
_entity_poly.pdbx_seq_one_letter_code
_entity_poly.pdbx_strand_id
1 'polypeptide(L)'
;MAGDHADDTLSGSGEFAVIDRLVAGRRQPPVVIVGPGDDAAVVAARDGRTVVCTDMLVEHRHFRLDWSSPHDVGRKAIAQNAADIEAMGGRSTAFVVGFGAPGDTETDLAVELADGMWHEAGLMGAGIVGGDMVAAPQWVVSVAA
;
A
#
# COMPACT_ATOMS: atom_id res chain seq x y z
N MET A 1 -25.00 16.06 18.18
CA MET A 1 -24.71 16.53 16.81
C MET A 1 -24.01 15.38 16.13
N ALA A 2 -24.73 14.59 15.33
CA ALA A 2 -24.13 13.54 14.52
C ALA A 2 -23.48 14.26 13.33
N GLY A 3 -22.17 14.50 13.46
CA GLY A 3 -21.36 15.03 12.36
C GLY A 3 -21.31 14.00 11.24
N ASP A 4 -21.08 14.52 10.05
CA ASP A 4 -21.14 13.83 8.76
C ASP A 4 -20.02 12.79 8.61
N HIS A 5 -20.12 11.67 9.33
CA HIS A 5 -19.14 10.58 9.23
C HIS A 5 -19.13 9.89 7.86
N ALA A 6 -20.11 10.17 6.99
CA ALA A 6 -20.13 9.60 5.65
C ALA A 6 -18.90 10.06 4.86
N ASP A 7 -18.59 11.37 4.88
CA ASP A 7 -17.46 11.96 4.17
C ASP A 7 -16.10 11.40 4.64
N ASP A 8 -15.99 10.93 5.88
CA ASP A 8 -14.77 10.37 6.46
C ASP A 8 -14.55 8.88 6.16
N THR A 9 -15.45 8.21 5.44
CA THR A 9 -15.31 6.78 5.04
C THR A 9 -14.83 6.62 3.60
N LEU A 10 -14.31 5.44 3.26
CA LEU A 10 -13.90 5.12 1.89
C LEU A 10 -15.00 5.39 0.85
N SER A 11 -16.25 5.07 1.19
CA SER A 11 -17.39 5.29 0.28
C SER A 11 -17.81 6.75 0.15
N GLY A 12 -17.65 7.58 1.19
CA GLY A 12 -18.04 9.00 1.13
C GLY A 12 -16.94 9.95 0.66
N SER A 13 -15.66 9.65 0.96
CA SER A 13 -14.52 10.44 0.45
C SER A 13 -14.32 10.30 -1.07
N GLY A 14 -14.69 9.15 -1.63
CA GLY A 14 -14.37 8.79 -3.02
C GLY A 14 -12.91 8.32 -3.17
N GLU A 15 -12.71 7.31 -4.02
CA GLU A 15 -11.45 6.58 -4.15
C GLU A 15 -10.23 7.48 -4.41
N PHE A 16 -10.31 8.38 -5.41
CA PHE A 16 -9.20 9.27 -5.76
C PHE A 16 -8.78 10.20 -4.62
N ALA A 17 -9.74 10.73 -3.86
CA ALA A 17 -9.42 11.62 -2.73
C ALA A 17 -8.70 10.86 -1.61
N VAL A 18 -9.06 9.59 -1.39
CA VAL A 18 -8.36 8.74 -0.44
C VAL A 18 -6.94 8.46 -0.95
N ILE A 19 -6.78 8.03 -2.20
CA ILE A 19 -5.46 7.77 -2.81
C ILE A 19 -4.55 8.99 -2.68
N ASP A 20 -5.05 10.19 -2.97
CA ASP A 20 -4.30 11.45 -2.81
C ASP A 20 -3.79 11.63 -1.37
N ARG A 21 -4.61 11.31 -0.36
CA ARG A 21 -4.20 11.33 1.05
C ARG A 21 -3.11 10.30 1.35
N LEU A 22 -3.18 9.09 0.77
CA LEU A 22 -2.18 8.04 1.00
C LEU A 22 -0.79 8.41 0.43
N VAL A 23 -0.76 9.16 -0.67
CA VAL A 23 0.49 9.54 -1.37
C VAL A 23 1.01 10.94 -0.99
N ALA A 24 0.19 11.77 -0.35
CA ALA A 24 0.56 13.12 0.06
C ALA A 24 1.81 13.13 0.96
N GLY A 25 2.79 13.98 0.60
CA GLY A 25 4.03 14.15 1.37
C GLY A 25 5.02 12.98 1.28
N ARG A 26 4.76 11.96 0.45
CA ARG A 26 5.63 10.80 0.28
C ARG A 26 6.70 11.05 -0.77
N ARG A 27 7.88 10.48 -0.56
CA ARG A 27 9.03 10.64 -1.46
C ARG A 27 9.26 9.35 -2.25
N GLN A 28 9.38 9.49 -3.57
CA GLN A 28 9.76 8.39 -4.45
C GLN A 28 11.27 8.18 -4.50
N PRO A 29 11.76 6.93 -4.63
CA PRO A 29 13.17 6.66 -4.83
C PRO A 29 13.63 7.06 -6.24
N PRO A 30 14.93 7.30 -6.46
CA PRO A 30 15.44 7.84 -7.73
C PRO A 30 15.24 6.97 -8.98
N VAL A 31 14.86 5.70 -8.79
CA VAL A 31 14.59 4.76 -9.89
C VAL A 31 13.18 4.93 -10.47
N VAL A 32 12.30 5.66 -9.78
CA VAL A 32 10.93 5.92 -10.23
C VAL A 32 10.94 7.10 -11.19
N ILE A 33 10.56 6.86 -12.43
CA ILE A 33 10.45 7.84 -13.50
C ILE A 33 9.03 8.43 -13.54
N VAL A 34 8.02 7.57 -13.40
CA VAL A 34 6.61 7.93 -13.23
C VAL A 34 6.10 7.22 -11.99
N GLY A 35 5.58 7.99 -11.03
CA GLY A 35 5.06 7.48 -9.75
C GLY A 35 3.53 7.42 -9.70
N PRO A 36 2.94 7.36 -8.50
CA PRO A 36 1.50 7.31 -8.31
C PRO A 36 0.80 8.56 -8.88
N GLY A 37 -0.42 8.38 -9.37
CA GLY A 37 -1.26 9.45 -9.95
C GLY A 37 -1.46 9.36 -11.47
N ASP A 38 -0.86 8.37 -12.11
CA ASP A 38 -1.09 7.99 -13.52
C ASP A 38 -1.58 6.53 -13.59
N ASP A 39 -1.93 6.03 -14.78
CA ASP A 39 -2.46 4.67 -14.98
C ASP A 39 -1.46 3.55 -14.61
N ALA A 40 -0.16 3.86 -14.60
CA ALA A 40 0.90 2.94 -14.23
C ALA A 40 2.18 3.67 -13.79
N ALA A 41 3.01 2.97 -13.02
CA ALA A 41 4.35 3.41 -12.66
C ALA A 41 5.39 3.03 -13.73
N VAL A 42 6.41 3.87 -13.90
CA VAL A 42 7.61 3.57 -14.71
C VAL A 42 8.82 3.53 -13.80
N VAL A 43 9.46 2.36 -13.70
CA VAL A 43 10.62 2.12 -12.82
C VAL A 43 11.83 1.68 -13.64
N ALA A 44 12.98 2.30 -13.40
CA ALA A 44 14.22 2.01 -14.09
C ALA A 44 14.94 0.78 -13.52
N ALA A 45 15.06 -0.28 -14.31
CA ALA A 45 15.99 -1.39 -14.06
C ALA A 45 17.34 -1.09 -14.72
N ARG A 46 18.32 -0.59 -13.95
CA ARG A 46 19.60 -0.08 -14.49
C ARG A 46 20.37 -1.10 -15.33
N ASP A 47 20.28 -2.38 -14.99
CA ASP A 47 20.91 -3.48 -15.70
C ASP A 47 19.91 -4.32 -16.53
N GLY A 48 18.68 -3.83 -16.66
CA GLY A 48 17.58 -4.46 -17.40
C GLY A 48 16.98 -5.71 -16.75
N ARG A 49 17.43 -6.11 -15.55
CA ARG A 49 16.90 -7.29 -14.86
C ARG A 49 15.88 -6.87 -13.81
N THR A 50 14.84 -7.68 -13.68
CA THR A 50 13.78 -7.48 -12.69
C THR A 50 13.48 -8.81 -12.01
N VAL A 51 13.34 -8.77 -10.69
CA VAL A 51 12.74 -9.85 -9.90
C VAL A 51 11.36 -9.34 -9.51
N VAL A 52 10.34 -10.18 -9.65
CA VAL A 52 8.96 -9.81 -9.34
C VAL A 52 8.37 -10.87 -8.43
N CYS A 53 7.71 -10.45 -7.36
CA CYS A 53 6.87 -11.30 -6.52
C CYS A 53 5.55 -10.61 -6.21
N THR A 54 4.59 -11.37 -5.68
CA THR A 54 3.35 -10.81 -5.17
C THR A 54 2.81 -11.66 -4.04
N ASP A 55 2.28 -10.99 -3.03
CA ASP A 55 1.62 -11.59 -1.88
C ASP A 55 0.29 -10.91 -1.59
N MET A 56 -0.53 -11.62 -0.81
CA MET A 56 -1.81 -11.10 -0.35
C MET A 56 -2.02 -11.42 1.13
N LEU A 57 -2.46 -10.42 1.87
CA LEU A 57 -2.96 -10.51 3.23
C LEU A 57 -4.47 -10.34 3.22
N VAL A 58 -5.14 -11.18 4.00
CA VAL A 58 -6.60 -11.20 4.12
C VAL A 58 -6.92 -11.20 5.60
N GLU A 59 -7.79 -10.29 6.02
CA GLU A 59 -8.26 -10.21 7.40
C GLU A 59 -8.85 -11.55 7.87
N HIS A 60 -8.62 -11.89 9.14
CA HIS A 60 -8.98 -13.17 9.77
C HIS A 60 -8.29 -14.42 9.18
N ARG A 61 -7.37 -14.25 8.22
CA ARG A 61 -6.50 -15.32 7.71
C ARG A 61 -5.04 -15.05 7.99
N HIS A 62 -4.58 -13.86 7.62
CA HIS A 62 -3.17 -13.48 7.71
C HIS A 62 -2.90 -12.41 8.77
N PHE A 63 -3.93 -11.64 9.15
CA PHE A 63 -3.88 -10.65 10.23
C PHE A 63 -5.28 -10.47 10.84
N ARG A 64 -5.35 -9.76 11.97
CA ARG A 64 -6.61 -9.28 12.53
C ARG A 64 -6.42 -7.89 13.14
N LEU A 65 -7.38 -6.98 12.94
CA LEU A 65 -7.31 -5.61 13.43
C LEU A 65 -7.56 -5.47 14.94
N ASP A 66 -8.06 -6.53 15.60
CA ASP A 66 -8.15 -6.57 17.06
C ASP A 66 -6.83 -6.93 17.74
N TRP A 67 -5.82 -7.39 16.99
CA TRP A 67 -4.49 -7.77 17.51
C TRP A 67 -3.35 -6.92 16.96
N SER A 68 -3.54 -6.27 15.81
CA SER A 68 -2.52 -5.49 15.12
C SER A 68 -3.13 -4.18 14.66
N SER A 69 -2.39 -3.09 14.86
CA SER A 69 -2.77 -1.80 14.28
C SER A 69 -2.75 -1.87 12.75
N PRO A 70 -3.54 -1.06 12.03
CA PRO A 70 -3.39 -0.91 10.57
C PRO A 70 -1.95 -0.62 10.17
N HIS A 71 -1.24 0.22 10.94
CA HIS A 71 0.18 0.51 10.69
C HIS A 71 1.05 -0.75 10.73
N ASP A 72 0.89 -1.61 11.74
CA ASP A 72 1.64 -2.88 11.83
C ASP A 72 1.32 -3.83 10.67
N VAL A 73 0.05 -3.88 10.25
CA VAL A 73 -0.38 -4.65 9.08
C VAL A 73 0.28 -4.12 7.81
N GLY A 74 0.34 -2.80 7.64
CA GLY A 74 0.97 -2.14 6.50
C GLY A 74 2.46 -2.43 6.41
N ARG A 75 3.16 -2.34 7.54
CA ARG A 75 4.58 -2.72 7.64
C ARG A 75 4.79 -4.18 7.27
N LYS A 76 4.00 -5.08 7.86
CA LYS A 76 4.08 -6.52 7.57
C LYS A 76 3.88 -6.82 6.08
N ALA A 77 2.92 -6.16 5.43
CA ALA A 77 2.60 -6.37 4.02
C ALA A 77 3.80 -6.09 3.10
N ILE A 78 4.52 -5.00 3.36
CA ILE A 78 5.73 -4.66 2.61
C ILE A 78 6.89 -5.58 2.99
N ALA A 79 7.12 -5.81 4.28
CA ALA A 79 8.26 -6.60 4.77
C ALA A 79 8.25 -8.04 4.25
N GLN A 80 7.08 -8.70 4.23
CA GLN A 80 6.99 -10.08 3.74
C GLN A 80 7.28 -10.17 2.24
N ASN A 81 6.78 -9.21 1.45
CA ASN A 81 6.90 -9.24 0.00
C ASN A 81 8.34 -8.92 -0.41
N ALA A 82 8.97 -7.96 0.29
CA ALA A 82 10.39 -7.67 0.15
C ALA A 82 11.26 -8.89 0.47
N ALA A 83 10.90 -9.70 1.48
CA ALA A 83 11.69 -10.87 1.85
C ALA A 83 11.84 -11.88 0.71
N ASP A 84 10.83 -12.06 -0.13
CA ASP A 84 10.90 -12.92 -1.31
C ASP A 84 11.88 -12.39 -2.37
N ILE A 85 11.88 -11.07 -2.61
CA ILE A 85 12.84 -10.43 -3.51
C ILE A 85 14.28 -10.62 -3.00
N GLU A 86 14.50 -10.35 -1.72
CA GLU A 86 15.83 -10.46 -1.08
C GLU A 86 16.30 -11.93 -1.04
N ALA A 87 15.39 -12.89 -0.85
CA ALA A 87 15.70 -14.33 -0.89
C ALA A 87 16.20 -14.79 -2.28
N MET A 88 15.77 -14.11 -3.34
CA MET A 88 16.26 -14.33 -4.71
C MET A 88 17.57 -13.57 -5.01
N GLY A 89 18.14 -12.86 -4.03
CA GLY A 89 19.32 -12.01 -4.18
C GLY A 89 19.03 -10.69 -4.91
N GLY A 90 17.75 -10.32 -5.03
CA GLY A 90 17.31 -9.03 -5.55
C GLY A 90 17.45 -7.93 -4.50
N ARG A 91 17.11 -6.70 -4.90
CA ARG A 91 16.89 -5.58 -3.99
C ARG A 91 15.52 -5.01 -4.25
N SER A 92 14.70 -4.87 -3.21
CA SER A 92 13.40 -4.20 -3.36
C SER A 92 13.58 -2.73 -3.73
N THR A 93 12.89 -2.27 -4.76
CA THR A 93 13.05 -0.88 -5.27
C THR A 93 11.74 -0.13 -5.44
N ALA A 94 10.64 -0.83 -5.65
CA ALA A 94 9.32 -0.27 -5.84
C ALA A 94 8.28 -1.30 -5.38
N PHE A 95 7.11 -0.82 -4.93
CA PHE A 95 5.96 -1.65 -4.60
C PHE A 95 4.71 -1.09 -5.27
N VAL A 96 3.83 -1.98 -5.71
CA VAL A 96 2.46 -1.65 -6.15
C VAL A 96 1.49 -2.31 -5.17
N VAL A 97 0.51 -1.55 -4.69
CA VAL A 97 -0.39 -2.02 -3.62
C VAL A 97 -1.85 -2.01 -4.08
N GLY A 98 -2.51 -3.17 -4.00
CA GLY A 98 -3.96 -3.25 -4.08
C GLY A 98 -4.56 -3.31 -2.69
N PHE A 99 -5.55 -2.46 -2.40
CA PHE A 99 -6.25 -2.46 -1.11
C PHE A 99 -7.76 -2.54 -1.29
N GLY A 100 -8.37 -3.58 -0.71
CA GLY A 100 -9.80 -3.73 -0.61
C GLY A 100 -10.27 -3.61 0.84
N ALA A 101 -11.35 -2.87 1.10
CA ALA A 101 -11.94 -2.80 2.43
C ALA A 101 -13.45 -2.46 2.39
N PRO A 102 -14.20 -2.74 3.47
CA PRO A 102 -15.60 -2.32 3.58
C PRO A 102 -15.77 -0.82 3.33
N GLY A 103 -16.83 -0.42 2.63
CA GLY A 103 -17.04 0.99 2.24
C GLY A 103 -17.27 1.94 3.42
N ASP A 104 -17.67 1.40 4.57
CA ASP A 104 -17.81 2.09 5.85
C ASP A 104 -16.50 2.14 6.66
N THR A 105 -15.39 1.63 6.11
CA THR A 105 -14.07 1.80 6.69
C THR A 105 -13.73 3.28 6.79
N GLU A 106 -13.34 3.72 7.99
CA GLU A 106 -12.83 5.07 8.22
C GLU A 106 -11.55 5.30 7.41
N THR A 107 -11.49 6.42 6.71
CA THR A 107 -10.36 6.78 5.84
C THR A 107 -9.06 6.90 6.63
N ASP A 108 -9.13 7.31 7.88
CA ASP A 108 -7.96 7.42 8.77
C ASP A 108 -7.30 6.07 9.04
N LEU A 109 -8.07 4.98 9.09
CA LEU A 109 -7.51 3.62 9.22
C LEU A 109 -6.76 3.19 7.95
N ALA A 110 -7.28 3.57 6.77
CA ALA A 110 -6.59 3.33 5.51
C ALA A 110 -5.30 4.17 5.39
N VAL A 111 -5.32 5.41 5.89
CA VAL A 111 -4.13 6.26 6.00
C VAL A 111 -3.10 5.64 6.94
N GLU A 112 -3.52 5.15 8.11
CA GLU A 112 -2.64 4.49 9.08
C GLU A 112 -1.99 3.22 8.48
N LEU A 113 -2.76 2.43 7.73
CA LEU A 113 -2.24 1.29 6.97
C LEU A 113 -1.15 1.73 5.98
N ALA A 114 -1.43 2.75 5.16
CA ALA A 114 -0.47 3.26 4.19
C ALA A 114 0.76 3.88 4.87
N ASP A 115 0.62 4.54 6.02
CA ASP A 115 1.74 5.04 6.82
C ASP A 115 2.71 3.91 7.18
N GLY A 116 2.17 2.77 7.63
CA GLY A 116 2.97 1.58 7.90
C GLY A 116 3.70 1.05 6.67
N MET A 117 3.01 0.98 5.54
CA MET A 117 3.63 0.54 4.28
C MET A 117 4.76 1.49 3.84
N TRP A 118 4.51 2.79 3.85
CA TRP A 118 5.49 3.81 3.49
C TRP A 118 6.69 3.84 4.42
N HIS A 119 6.45 3.65 5.72
CA HIS A 119 7.51 3.53 6.72
C HIS A 119 8.44 2.37 6.36
N GLU A 120 7.88 1.17 6.15
CA GLU A 120 8.67 -0.02 5.88
C GLU A 120 9.40 0.05 4.52
N ALA A 121 8.72 0.51 3.46
CA ALA A 121 9.33 0.70 2.15
C ALA A 121 10.49 1.71 2.21
N GLY A 122 10.33 2.78 2.99
CA GLY A 122 11.35 3.80 3.21
C GLY A 122 12.61 3.26 3.89
N LEU A 123 12.48 2.31 4.84
CA LEU A 123 13.62 1.64 5.47
C LEU A 123 14.50 0.88 4.47
N MET A 124 13.92 0.43 3.36
CA MET A 124 14.62 -0.31 2.29
C MET A 124 15.13 0.61 1.17
N GLY A 125 14.82 1.91 1.22
CA GLY A 125 15.08 2.84 0.13
C GLY A 125 14.21 2.61 -1.12
N ALA A 126 13.09 1.91 -0.95
CA ALA A 126 12.07 1.69 -1.96
C ALA A 126 10.92 2.71 -1.81
N GLY A 127 9.90 2.61 -2.67
CA GLY A 127 8.70 3.43 -2.58
C GLY A 127 7.46 2.69 -3.06
N ILE A 128 6.29 3.17 -2.68
CA ILE A 128 5.02 2.70 -3.22
C ILE A 128 4.73 3.54 -4.47
N VAL A 129 4.78 2.90 -5.63
CA VAL A 129 4.83 3.59 -6.94
C VAL A 129 3.49 3.63 -7.64
N GLY A 130 2.51 2.88 -7.15
CA GLY A 130 1.16 2.85 -7.67
C GLY A 130 0.32 1.86 -6.88
N GLY A 131 -0.89 1.63 -7.36
CA GLY A 131 -1.82 0.77 -6.67
C GLY A 131 -3.24 0.95 -7.16
N ASP A 132 -4.14 0.28 -6.45
CA ASP A 132 -5.58 0.35 -6.67
C ASP A 132 -6.31 0.26 -5.33
N MET A 133 -7.47 0.89 -5.23
CA MET A 133 -8.32 0.82 -4.04
C MET A 133 -9.74 0.50 -4.43
N VAL A 134 -10.33 -0.50 -3.78
CA VAL A 134 -11.71 -0.91 -4.08
C VAL A 134 -12.53 -1.15 -2.81
N ALA A 135 -13.83 -0.92 -2.90
CA ALA A 135 -14.75 -1.41 -1.88
C ALA A 135 -14.82 -2.95 -1.93
N ALA A 136 -14.65 -3.60 -0.79
CA ALA A 136 -14.67 -5.05 -0.65
C ALA A 136 -15.34 -5.49 0.67
N PRO A 137 -15.82 -6.74 0.81
CA PRO A 137 -16.51 -7.18 2.04
C PRO A 137 -15.63 -7.28 3.30
N GLN A 138 -14.30 -7.23 3.17
CA GLN A 138 -13.33 -7.34 4.27
C GLN A 138 -12.00 -6.71 3.84
N TRP A 139 -11.10 -6.48 4.80
CA TRP A 139 -9.78 -5.96 4.48
C TRP A 139 -8.92 -6.99 3.75
N VAL A 140 -8.41 -6.59 2.58
CA VAL A 140 -7.48 -7.36 1.75
C VAL A 140 -6.38 -6.42 1.28
N VAL A 141 -5.13 -6.80 1.49
CA VAL A 141 -3.95 -6.05 1.04
C VAL A 141 -3.15 -6.95 0.14
N SER A 142 -2.98 -6.58 -1.13
CA SER A 142 -2.07 -7.25 -2.05
C SER A 142 -0.89 -6.34 -2.35
N VAL A 143 0.31 -6.90 -2.33
CA VAL A 143 1.55 -6.18 -2.64
C VAL A 143 2.25 -6.92 -3.76
N ALA A 144 2.78 -6.18 -4.71
CA ALA A 144 3.75 -6.65 -5.69
C ALA A 144 5.01 -5.80 -5.61
N ALA A 145 6.18 -6.41 -5.80
CA ALA A 145 7.50 -5.79 -5.75
C ALA A 145 8.28 -6.02 -7.06
#